data_AF-A0A1X0W990-F1
#
_entry.id   AF-A0A1X0W990-F1
#
_cell.length_a   1.000
_cell.length_b   1.000
_cell.length_c   1.000
_cell.angle_alpha   90.00
_cell.angle_beta   90.00
_cell.angle_gamma   90.00
#
_symmetry.space_group_name_H-M   'P 1'
#
loop_
_entity.id
_entity.type
_entity.pdbx_description
1 polymer ?
#
loop_
_entity_poly.entity_id
_entity_poly.type
_entity_poly.pdbx_seq_one_letter_code
_entity_poly.pdbx_strand_id
1 'polypeptide(L)'
;MFNLKEVKSTFESDTYNFSSRLKHYINSSIADVNGDIDNDIDAILYDAYETSLPEAQKVIHNALFMIYQINLCYPLSIPAQRQYDPIIINIKNKIEARWLYHEFKDTPNLEVPAKNKSFAEFLINLWKTHNASHHPLFDFIETDATQEQLYLFLKSDSALNLIFFDLVAYTLIGSHPETRGTISENIWDEVGHGDRYFTHVNLYKDLLERRGINLPTHHYVELYGAEALSGHNAFMLGGVNRRHYYKLLGVMAMTEVLDPPQYSKLVKGCTRLGLTERDFHYYAEHIEVDIKHGDDWLYNVINVIVSQHPESKNEFYLGCLLRLRTAERYYDQLLEAMKGIPDCQTILAPSTSI
;
A
#
# COMPACT_ATOMS: atom_id res chain seq x y z
N MET A 1 10.07 -7.04 6.67
CA MET A 1 9.87 -7.02 5.20
C MET A 1 11.07 -6.47 4.44
N PHE A 2 11.61 -5.32 4.82
CA PHE A 2 12.86 -4.81 4.27
C PHE A 2 14.08 -5.49 4.91
N ASN A 3 15.17 -5.56 4.16
CA ASN A 3 16.47 -6.09 4.55
C ASN A 3 16.46 -7.55 5.09
N LEU A 4 15.46 -8.34 4.67
CA LEU A 4 15.37 -9.76 5.02
C LEU A 4 16.25 -10.62 4.10
N LYS A 5 16.77 -11.73 4.63
CA LYS A 5 17.55 -12.70 3.82
C LYS A 5 16.67 -13.57 2.91
N GLU A 6 15.36 -13.57 3.13
CA GLU A 6 14.38 -14.34 2.39
C GLU A 6 13.14 -13.50 2.13
N VAL A 7 12.57 -13.66 0.94
CA VAL A 7 11.24 -13.15 0.58
C VAL A 7 10.17 -13.96 1.30
N LYS A 8 9.13 -13.27 1.78
CA LYS A 8 8.00 -13.87 2.50
C LYS A 8 6.73 -13.83 1.65
N SER A 9 5.95 -14.91 1.71
CA SER A 9 4.63 -14.99 1.08
C SER A 9 3.56 -14.52 2.06
N THR A 10 2.48 -13.91 1.57
CA THR A 10 1.26 -13.65 2.35
C THR A 10 0.27 -14.81 2.28
N PHE A 11 0.58 -15.79 1.43
CA PHE A 11 -0.28 -16.93 1.14
C PHE A 11 0.57 -18.20 1.05
N GLU A 12 0.53 -19.04 2.08
CA GLU A 12 1.42 -20.21 2.20
C GLU A 12 0.97 -21.39 1.32
N SER A 13 -0.33 -21.57 1.12
CA SER A 13 -0.88 -22.64 0.29
C SER A 13 -2.05 -22.15 -0.55
N ASP A 14 -1.86 -22.09 -1.86
CA ASP A 14 -2.90 -21.88 -2.86
C ASP A 14 -3.19 -23.16 -3.64
N THR A 15 -4.38 -23.25 -4.24
CA THR A 15 -4.83 -24.40 -5.04
C THR A 15 -3.97 -24.68 -6.27
N TYR A 16 -3.21 -23.70 -6.77
CA TYR A 16 -2.29 -23.84 -7.90
C TYR A 16 -0.87 -24.28 -7.47
N ASN A 17 -0.59 -24.34 -6.16
CA ASN A 17 0.74 -24.50 -5.59
C ASN A 17 1.77 -23.47 -6.12
N PHE A 18 1.29 -22.35 -6.68
CA PHE A 18 2.12 -21.38 -7.38
C PHE A 18 2.92 -20.52 -6.40
N SER A 19 2.30 -20.04 -5.33
CA SER A 19 2.97 -19.18 -4.34
C SER A 19 4.11 -19.91 -3.65
N SER A 20 3.91 -21.17 -3.28
CA SER A 20 4.94 -22.01 -2.64
C SER A 20 6.11 -22.28 -3.59
N ARG A 21 5.82 -22.62 -4.87
CA ARG A 21 6.87 -22.80 -5.89
C ARG A 21 7.66 -21.50 -6.14
N LEU A 22 6.98 -20.35 -6.21
CA LEU A 22 7.61 -19.05 -6.47
C LEU A 22 8.47 -18.60 -5.30
N LYS A 23 7.97 -18.72 -4.07
CA LYS A 23 8.73 -18.48 -2.85
C LYS A 23 9.98 -19.35 -2.78
N HIS A 24 9.86 -20.65 -3.13
CA HIS A 24 11.00 -21.55 -3.17
C HIS A 24 12.02 -21.13 -4.24
N TYR A 25 11.56 -20.82 -5.46
CA TYR A 25 12.42 -20.39 -6.56
C TYR A 25 13.22 -19.11 -6.21
N ILE A 26 12.57 -18.11 -5.63
CA ILE A 26 13.20 -16.84 -5.25
C ILE A 26 14.25 -17.03 -4.14
N ASN A 27 13.98 -17.90 -3.16
CA ASN A 27 14.84 -18.06 -1.98
C ASN A 27 15.95 -19.12 -2.15
N SER A 28 15.91 -19.96 -3.18
CA SER A 28 16.84 -21.08 -3.37
C SER A 28 18.00 -20.76 -4.32
N SER A 29 19.21 -21.19 -3.95
CA SER A 29 20.43 -21.07 -4.77
C SER A 29 20.53 -22.11 -5.88
N ILE A 30 19.69 -23.15 -5.81
CA ILE A 30 19.65 -24.24 -6.77
C ILE A 30 18.84 -23.76 -7.98
N ALA A 31 19.51 -23.63 -9.13
CA ALA A 31 18.86 -23.35 -10.42
C ALA A 31 18.05 -24.54 -10.96
N ASP A 32 17.94 -25.62 -10.19
CA ASP A 32 17.29 -26.87 -10.58
C ASP A 32 15.78 -26.87 -10.27
N VAL A 33 15.10 -25.84 -10.77
CA VAL A 33 13.68 -25.97 -11.09
C VAL A 33 13.60 -25.98 -12.61
N ASN A 34 13.90 -27.13 -13.20
CA ASN A 34 13.56 -27.49 -14.59
C ASN A 34 12.04 -27.55 -14.84
N GLY A 35 11.21 -26.98 -13.95
CA GLY A 35 9.79 -26.79 -14.16
C GLY A 35 9.52 -25.34 -14.55
N ASP A 36 8.83 -25.12 -15.67
CA ASP A 36 8.24 -23.83 -16.03
C ASP A 36 7.35 -23.35 -14.89
N ILE A 37 7.89 -22.54 -13.99
CA ILE A 37 7.10 -21.89 -12.95
C ILE A 37 6.14 -20.87 -13.57
N ASP A 38 6.44 -20.36 -14.75
CA ASP A 38 5.62 -19.44 -15.52
C ASP A 38 4.60 -20.11 -16.44
N ASN A 39 4.54 -21.46 -16.55
CA ASN A 39 3.52 -22.13 -17.37
C ASN A 39 2.10 -21.93 -16.84
N ASP A 40 1.95 -21.90 -15.53
CA ASP A 40 0.63 -21.83 -14.90
C ASP A 40 0.09 -20.40 -14.85
N ILE A 41 0.95 -19.39 -15.03
CA ILE A 41 0.58 -17.99 -14.78
C ILE A 41 -0.55 -17.51 -15.70
N ASP A 42 -0.60 -17.97 -16.95
CA ASP A 42 -1.63 -17.55 -17.90
C ASP A 42 -3.00 -18.12 -17.51
N ALA A 43 -3.05 -19.34 -16.96
CA ALA A 43 -4.28 -19.93 -16.44
C ALA A 43 -4.74 -19.23 -15.15
N ILE A 44 -3.81 -18.95 -14.23
CA ILE A 44 -4.13 -18.20 -12.99
C ILE A 44 -4.63 -16.79 -13.33
N LEU A 45 -4.03 -16.11 -14.31
CA LEU A 45 -4.48 -14.80 -14.76
C LEU A 45 -5.87 -14.83 -15.42
N TYR A 46 -6.18 -15.90 -16.15
CA TYR A 46 -7.53 -16.12 -16.68
C TYR A 46 -8.53 -16.27 -15.53
N ASP A 47 -8.23 -17.10 -14.53
CA ASP A 47 -9.13 -17.29 -13.39
C ASP A 47 -9.29 -16.01 -12.56
N ALA A 48 -8.20 -15.25 -12.37
CA ALA A 48 -8.23 -14.03 -11.58
C ALA A 48 -9.12 -12.93 -12.18
N TYR A 49 -9.13 -12.78 -13.51
CA TYR A 49 -9.77 -11.62 -14.17
C TYR A 49 -10.91 -11.96 -15.13
N GLU A 50 -10.91 -13.14 -15.75
CA GLU A 50 -12.00 -13.54 -16.66
C GLU A 50 -13.10 -14.30 -15.91
N THR A 51 -12.73 -15.14 -14.93
CA THR A 51 -13.71 -15.84 -14.07
C THR A 51 -13.92 -15.16 -12.72
N SER A 52 -13.10 -14.16 -12.39
CA SER A 52 -13.14 -13.37 -11.15
C SER A 52 -13.00 -14.23 -9.88
N LEU A 53 -12.16 -15.26 -9.92
CA LEU A 53 -11.90 -16.13 -8.77
C LEU A 53 -11.07 -15.39 -7.70
N PRO A 54 -11.58 -15.19 -6.47
CA PRO A 54 -10.87 -14.41 -5.43
C PRO A 54 -9.52 -15.00 -5.03
N GLU A 55 -9.42 -16.33 -4.97
CA GLU A 55 -8.15 -16.99 -4.65
C GLU A 55 -7.09 -16.69 -5.73
N ALA A 56 -7.44 -16.79 -7.01
CA ALA A 56 -6.51 -16.50 -8.10
C ALA A 56 -6.05 -15.03 -8.08
N GLN A 57 -6.93 -14.08 -7.75
CA GLN A 57 -6.56 -12.67 -7.54
C GLN A 57 -5.54 -12.51 -6.41
N LYS A 58 -5.75 -13.21 -5.28
CA LYS A 58 -4.79 -13.22 -4.17
C LYS A 58 -3.45 -13.82 -4.61
N VAL A 59 -3.45 -14.92 -5.36
CA VAL A 59 -2.22 -15.56 -5.86
C VAL A 59 -1.40 -14.61 -6.72
N ILE A 60 -1.99 -13.92 -7.70
CA ILE A 60 -1.24 -13.02 -8.59
C ILE A 60 -0.70 -11.79 -7.86
N HIS A 61 -1.46 -11.23 -6.91
CA HIS A 61 -1.00 -10.08 -6.13
C HIS A 61 0.04 -10.48 -5.08
N ASN A 62 -0.05 -11.69 -4.51
CA ASN A 62 0.98 -12.25 -3.64
C ASN A 62 2.28 -12.52 -4.42
N ALA A 63 2.16 -12.99 -5.66
CA ALA A 63 3.30 -13.17 -6.54
C ALA A 63 4.03 -11.85 -6.82
N LEU A 64 3.31 -10.79 -7.19
CA LEU A 64 3.91 -9.45 -7.35
C LEU A 64 4.54 -8.96 -6.07
N PHE A 65 3.86 -9.13 -4.93
CA PHE A 65 4.37 -8.73 -3.63
C PHE A 65 5.70 -9.43 -3.28
N MET A 66 5.80 -10.73 -3.52
CA MET A 66 7.06 -11.49 -3.36
C MET A 66 8.16 -11.00 -4.33
N ILE A 67 7.81 -10.76 -5.59
CA ILE A 67 8.78 -10.28 -6.59
C ILE A 67 9.28 -8.88 -6.23
N TYR A 68 8.42 -7.98 -5.77
CA TYR A 68 8.82 -6.63 -5.38
C TYR A 68 9.72 -6.60 -4.15
N GLN A 69 9.54 -7.52 -3.20
CA GLN A 69 10.44 -7.67 -2.04
C GLN A 69 11.91 -7.92 -2.45
N ILE A 70 12.18 -8.46 -3.65
CA ILE A 70 13.56 -8.63 -4.14
C ILE A 70 14.32 -7.29 -4.15
N ASN A 71 13.64 -6.17 -4.41
CA ASN A 71 14.26 -4.84 -4.43
C ASN A 71 14.51 -4.25 -3.04
N LEU A 72 13.93 -4.87 -2.00
CA LEU A 72 14.01 -4.42 -0.61
C LEU A 72 14.76 -5.42 0.29
N CYS A 73 15.15 -6.59 -0.22
CA CYS A 73 15.77 -7.65 0.57
C CYS A 73 17.23 -7.33 0.93
N TYR A 74 17.83 -8.15 1.79
CA TYR A 74 19.23 -7.99 2.18
C TYR A 74 20.15 -8.10 0.94
N PRO A 75 21.08 -7.15 0.70
CA PRO A 75 21.84 -7.11 -0.55
C PRO A 75 22.69 -8.34 -0.88
N LEU A 76 23.10 -9.12 0.13
CA LEU A 76 23.88 -10.36 -0.07
C LEU A 76 23.02 -11.63 0.06
N SER A 77 21.70 -11.49 -0.01
CA SER A 77 20.77 -12.62 0.03
C SER A 77 20.63 -13.29 -1.33
N ILE A 78 20.10 -14.52 -1.34
CA ILE A 78 19.76 -15.23 -2.59
C ILE A 78 18.71 -14.46 -3.40
N PRO A 79 17.60 -13.96 -2.80
CA PRO A 79 16.62 -13.15 -3.53
C PRO A 79 17.22 -11.94 -4.24
N ALA A 80 18.20 -11.24 -3.65
CA ALA A 80 18.84 -10.09 -4.29
C ALA A 80 19.48 -10.45 -5.65
N GLN A 81 20.00 -11.67 -5.81
CA GLN A 81 20.57 -12.15 -7.07
C GLN A 81 19.49 -12.40 -8.14
N ARG A 82 18.21 -12.47 -7.76
CA ARG A 82 17.06 -12.68 -8.65
C ARG A 82 16.48 -11.39 -9.23
N GLN A 83 17.02 -10.22 -8.91
CA GLN A 83 16.46 -8.93 -9.34
C GLN A 83 16.26 -8.83 -10.86
N TYR A 84 17.13 -9.46 -11.64
CA TYR A 84 17.05 -9.49 -13.10
C TYR A 84 16.90 -10.91 -13.67
N ASP A 85 16.38 -11.84 -12.86
CA ASP A 85 16.10 -13.19 -13.32
C ASP A 85 15.01 -13.18 -14.42
N PRO A 86 15.26 -13.77 -15.60
CA PRO A 86 14.36 -13.65 -16.74
C PRO A 86 12.98 -14.28 -16.50
N ILE A 87 12.91 -15.35 -15.69
CA ILE A 87 11.64 -16.02 -15.36
C ILE A 87 10.82 -15.12 -14.43
N ILE A 88 11.46 -14.52 -13.42
CA ILE A 88 10.82 -13.57 -12.50
C ILE A 88 10.30 -12.35 -13.26
N ILE A 89 11.09 -11.80 -14.18
CA ILE A 89 10.67 -10.67 -15.02
C ILE A 89 9.47 -11.06 -15.90
N ASN A 90 9.47 -12.26 -16.49
CA ASN A 90 8.36 -12.73 -17.33
C ASN A 90 7.05 -12.80 -16.53
N ILE A 91 7.06 -13.46 -15.38
CA ILE A 91 5.91 -13.58 -14.47
C ILE A 91 5.41 -12.18 -14.08
N LYS A 92 6.31 -11.32 -13.60
CA LYS A 92 5.99 -9.95 -13.19
C LYS A 92 5.31 -9.18 -14.32
N ASN A 93 5.90 -9.17 -15.53
CA ASN A 93 5.37 -8.40 -16.65
C ASN A 93 3.98 -8.90 -17.09
N LYS A 94 3.75 -10.22 -17.10
CA LYS A 94 2.43 -10.79 -17.41
C LYS A 94 1.37 -10.35 -16.40
N ILE A 95 1.68 -10.41 -15.10
CA ILE A 95 0.74 -10.00 -14.05
C ILE A 95 0.49 -8.49 -14.10
N GLU A 96 1.53 -7.66 -14.15
CA GLU A 96 1.39 -6.20 -14.22
C GLU A 96 0.55 -5.76 -15.43
N ALA A 97 0.81 -6.33 -16.61
CA ALA A 97 0.09 -5.97 -17.82
C ALA A 97 -1.40 -6.32 -17.71
N ARG A 98 -1.73 -7.53 -17.24
CA ARG A 98 -3.13 -7.98 -17.11
C ARG A 98 -3.86 -7.23 -15.99
N TRP A 99 -3.19 -7.00 -14.86
CA TRP A 99 -3.75 -6.21 -13.76
C TRP A 99 -4.10 -4.80 -14.20
N LEU A 100 -3.15 -4.08 -14.80
CA LEU A 100 -3.39 -2.70 -15.24
C LEU A 100 -4.45 -2.62 -16.34
N TYR A 101 -4.50 -3.59 -17.26
CA TYR A 101 -5.59 -3.67 -18.22
C TYR A 101 -6.94 -3.78 -17.51
N HIS A 102 -7.09 -4.72 -16.58
CA HIS A 102 -8.35 -4.93 -15.89
C HIS A 102 -8.74 -3.76 -14.97
N GLU A 103 -7.76 -3.13 -14.30
CA GLU A 103 -7.99 -1.96 -13.43
C GLU A 103 -8.52 -0.76 -14.22
N PHE A 104 -8.09 -0.59 -15.48
CA PHE A 104 -8.37 0.60 -16.26
C PHE A 104 -9.28 0.40 -17.47
N LYS A 105 -9.68 -0.84 -17.83
CA LYS A 105 -10.50 -1.13 -19.03
C LYS A 105 -11.79 -0.30 -19.12
N ASP A 106 -12.42 -0.03 -17.98
CA ASP A 106 -13.68 0.71 -17.87
C ASP A 106 -13.48 2.17 -17.42
N THR A 107 -12.22 2.63 -17.36
CA THR A 107 -11.92 4.01 -16.94
C THR A 107 -12.17 4.97 -18.10
N PRO A 108 -13.00 6.01 -17.91
CA PRO A 108 -13.25 6.98 -18.96
C PRO A 108 -11.97 7.73 -19.31
N ASN A 109 -11.89 8.20 -20.55
CA ASN A 109 -10.81 9.06 -20.99
C ASN A 109 -10.70 10.28 -20.08
N LEU A 110 -9.46 10.71 -19.82
CA LEU A 110 -9.20 11.88 -19.01
C LEU A 110 -9.77 13.14 -19.69
N GLU A 111 -10.75 13.75 -19.03
CA GLU A 111 -11.29 15.05 -19.38
C GLU A 111 -11.10 16.00 -18.20
N VAL A 112 -10.25 17.01 -18.37
CA VAL A 112 -10.02 18.04 -17.34
C VAL A 112 -11.01 19.19 -17.59
N PRO A 113 -12.00 19.43 -16.70
CA PRO A 113 -13.00 20.46 -16.92
C PRO A 113 -12.39 21.86 -16.98
N ALA A 114 -12.87 22.71 -17.90
CA ALA A 114 -12.38 24.08 -18.06
C ALA A 114 -12.54 24.96 -16.80
N LYS A 115 -13.40 24.57 -15.86
CA LYS A 115 -13.57 25.26 -14.57
C LYS A 115 -12.39 25.06 -13.62
N ASN A 116 -11.59 24.02 -13.80
CA ASN A 116 -10.40 23.77 -13.00
C ASN A 116 -9.26 24.66 -13.50
N LYS A 117 -8.71 25.50 -12.61
CA LYS A 117 -7.65 26.45 -12.93
C LYS A 117 -6.28 25.78 -13.07
N SER A 118 -6.13 24.59 -12.50
CA SER A 118 -4.92 23.77 -12.61
C SER A 118 -5.25 22.28 -12.62
N PHE A 119 -4.26 21.45 -12.97
CA PHE A 119 -4.44 20.00 -12.93
C PHE A 119 -4.52 19.48 -11.49
N ALA A 120 -3.79 20.08 -10.54
CA ALA A 120 -3.94 19.83 -9.11
C ALA A 120 -5.39 20.02 -8.63
N GLU A 121 -6.06 21.11 -9.00
CA GLU A 121 -7.48 21.33 -8.62
C GLU A 121 -8.39 20.23 -9.17
N PHE A 122 -8.10 19.69 -10.36
CA PHE A 122 -8.82 18.56 -10.92
C PHE A 122 -8.59 17.28 -10.08
N LEU A 123 -7.35 16.98 -9.71
CA LEU A 123 -7.02 15.82 -8.87
C LEU A 123 -7.58 15.94 -7.45
N ILE A 124 -7.63 17.15 -6.87
CA ILE A 124 -8.30 17.41 -5.59
C ILE A 124 -9.79 17.10 -5.69
N ASN A 125 -10.45 17.49 -6.78
CA ASN A 125 -11.86 17.15 -7.00
C ASN A 125 -12.07 15.64 -7.18
N LEU A 126 -11.15 14.96 -7.87
CA LEU A 126 -11.16 13.51 -8.00
C LEU A 126 -11.11 12.85 -6.61
N TRP A 127 -10.15 13.25 -5.77
CA TRP A 127 -10.05 12.80 -4.39
C TRP A 127 -11.33 13.10 -3.59
N LYS A 128 -11.81 14.34 -3.57
CA LYS A 128 -13.01 14.75 -2.81
C LYS A 128 -14.31 14.06 -3.25
N THR A 129 -14.37 13.51 -4.45
CA THR A 129 -15.57 12.81 -4.94
C THR A 129 -15.46 11.30 -4.87
N HIS A 130 -14.28 10.77 -4.54
CA HIS A 130 -14.06 9.34 -4.39
C HIS A 130 -14.47 8.85 -2.99
N ASN A 131 -14.99 7.63 -2.91
CA ASN A 131 -15.49 7.03 -1.67
C ASN A 131 -14.38 6.84 -0.62
N ALA A 132 -13.17 6.44 -1.04
CA ALA A 132 -11.98 6.32 -0.19
C ALA A 132 -11.79 7.50 0.78
N SER A 133 -12.07 8.74 0.33
CA SER A 133 -11.87 9.96 1.10
C SER A 133 -12.90 10.18 2.22
N HIS A 134 -14.01 9.43 2.18
CA HIS A 134 -15.12 9.51 3.11
C HIS A 134 -15.57 8.10 3.54
N HIS A 135 -14.64 7.15 3.53
CA HIS A 135 -14.96 5.75 3.75
C HIS A 135 -15.46 5.50 5.19
N PRO A 136 -16.53 4.71 5.40
CA PRO A 136 -17.14 4.48 6.71
C PRO A 136 -16.23 3.77 7.73
N LEU A 137 -15.08 3.22 7.30
CA LEU A 137 -14.08 2.62 8.19
C LEU A 137 -13.63 3.60 9.27
N PHE A 138 -13.31 4.84 8.89
CA PHE A 138 -12.78 5.82 9.83
C PHE A 138 -13.86 6.41 10.72
N ASP A 139 -15.11 6.49 10.25
CA ASP A 139 -16.27 6.77 11.11
C ASP A 139 -16.42 5.67 12.16
N PHE A 140 -16.42 4.41 11.74
CA PHE A 140 -16.51 3.26 12.65
C PHE A 140 -15.40 3.27 13.71
N ILE A 141 -14.15 3.57 13.32
CA ILE A 141 -13.04 3.76 14.27
C ILE A 141 -13.32 4.93 15.22
N GLU A 142 -13.76 6.07 14.70
CA GLU A 142 -14.05 7.29 15.47
C GLU A 142 -15.22 7.12 16.44
N THR A 143 -16.20 6.22 16.19
CA THR A 143 -17.46 6.13 16.99
C THR A 143 -17.74 4.79 17.67
N ASP A 144 -17.42 3.66 17.04
CA ASP A 144 -17.97 2.35 17.46
C ASP A 144 -16.93 1.26 17.72
N ALA A 145 -15.76 1.33 17.07
CA ALA A 145 -14.76 0.26 17.13
C ALA A 145 -14.30 -0.02 18.56
N THR A 146 -14.16 -1.31 18.88
CA THR A 146 -13.55 -1.79 20.13
C THR A 146 -12.03 -1.71 20.06
N GLN A 147 -11.37 -1.90 21.21
CA GLN A 147 -9.91 -1.93 21.29
C GLN A 147 -9.31 -3.06 20.43
N GLU A 148 -9.95 -4.24 20.41
CA GLU A 148 -9.48 -5.39 19.62
C GLU A 148 -9.56 -5.11 18.12
N GLN A 149 -10.63 -4.44 17.69
CA GLN A 149 -10.82 -4.01 16.31
C GLN A 149 -9.81 -2.94 15.91
N LEU A 150 -9.57 -1.94 16.77
CA LEU A 150 -8.51 -0.95 16.56
C LEU A 150 -7.14 -1.64 16.43
N TYR A 151 -6.86 -2.67 17.23
CA TYR A 151 -5.59 -3.40 17.12
C TYR A 151 -5.48 -4.18 15.82
N LEU A 152 -6.58 -4.67 15.25
CA LEU A 152 -6.57 -5.25 13.91
C LEU A 152 -6.19 -4.20 12.86
N PHE A 153 -6.78 -3.00 12.94
CA PHE A 153 -6.39 -1.87 12.08
C PHE A 153 -4.89 -1.59 12.18
N LEU A 154 -4.37 -1.39 13.39
CA LEU A 154 -2.95 -1.14 13.64
C LEU A 154 -2.04 -2.26 13.14
N LYS A 155 -2.47 -3.53 13.17
CA LYS A 155 -1.65 -4.61 12.59
C LYS A 155 -1.65 -4.54 11.07
N SER A 156 -2.81 -4.33 10.45
CA SER A 156 -2.97 -4.29 9.00
C SER A 156 -2.23 -3.12 8.34
N ASP A 157 -2.07 -2.01 9.06
CA ASP A 157 -1.42 -0.81 8.54
C ASP A 157 0.13 -0.94 8.53
N SER A 158 0.67 -1.92 9.25
CA SER A 158 2.10 -2.01 9.52
C SER A 158 2.97 -2.29 8.30
N ALA A 159 2.50 -3.08 7.34
CA ALA A 159 3.34 -3.51 6.22
C ALA A 159 3.78 -2.35 5.31
N LEU A 160 2.84 -1.43 5.02
CA LEU A 160 3.08 -0.29 4.16
C LEU A 160 3.86 0.80 4.90
N ASN A 161 3.40 1.20 6.10
CA ASN A 161 4.03 2.28 6.87
C ASN A 161 5.50 2.00 7.18
N LEU A 162 5.85 0.73 7.43
CA LEU A 162 7.23 0.35 7.75
C LEU A 162 8.20 0.38 6.55
N ILE A 163 7.72 0.61 5.33
CA ILE A 163 8.56 0.82 4.14
C ILE A 163 8.29 2.17 3.46
N PHE A 164 7.44 3.02 4.03
CA PHE A 164 6.97 4.23 3.34
C PHE A 164 8.12 5.18 2.95
N PHE A 165 9.10 5.35 3.83
CA PHE A 165 10.37 6.03 3.52
C PHE A 165 11.03 5.52 2.22
N ASP A 166 11.13 4.20 2.02
CA ASP A 166 11.72 3.61 0.81
C ASP A 166 10.86 3.94 -0.43
N LEU A 167 9.53 3.97 -0.27
CA LEU A 167 8.58 4.32 -1.33
C LEU A 167 8.72 5.79 -1.75
N VAL A 168 8.89 6.71 -0.81
CA VAL A 168 9.21 8.11 -1.10
C VAL A 168 10.58 8.20 -1.77
N ALA A 169 11.60 7.47 -1.30
CA ALA A 169 12.92 7.47 -1.92
C ALA A 169 12.88 7.03 -3.40
N TYR A 170 12.03 6.07 -3.77
CA TYR A 170 11.84 5.68 -5.18
C TYR A 170 11.33 6.82 -6.06
N THR A 171 10.60 7.80 -5.52
CA THR A 171 10.11 8.96 -6.29
C THR A 171 11.23 9.93 -6.68
N LEU A 172 12.34 9.93 -5.95
CA LEU A 172 13.47 10.83 -6.19
C LEU A 172 14.36 10.36 -7.34
N ILE A 173 14.45 9.05 -7.57
CA ILE A 173 15.33 8.45 -8.58
C ILE A 173 14.90 8.90 -9.99
N GLY A 174 15.76 9.67 -10.66
CA GLY A 174 15.48 10.19 -12.00
C GLY A 174 14.35 11.22 -12.08
N SER A 175 14.02 11.85 -10.94
CA SER A 175 13.08 12.97 -10.83
C SER A 175 13.55 14.21 -11.60
N HIS A 176 12.55 15.01 -12.01
CA HIS A 176 12.76 16.32 -12.63
C HIS A 176 13.49 17.26 -11.67
N PRO A 177 14.53 17.99 -12.10
CA PRO A 177 15.31 18.85 -11.21
C PRO A 177 14.47 19.82 -10.37
N GLU A 178 13.40 20.37 -10.94
CA GLU A 178 12.51 21.35 -10.32
C GLU A 178 11.71 20.77 -9.16
N THR A 179 11.46 19.46 -9.15
CA THR A 179 10.66 18.80 -8.11
C THR A 179 11.51 18.20 -6.99
N ARG A 180 12.84 18.13 -7.16
CA ARG A 180 13.74 17.46 -6.21
C ARG A 180 13.72 18.08 -4.83
N GLY A 181 13.62 19.42 -4.74
CA GLY A 181 13.56 20.10 -3.46
C GLY A 181 12.38 19.62 -2.63
N THR A 182 11.18 19.67 -3.22
CA THR A 182 9.93 19.23 -2.60
C THR A 182 9.96 17.74 -2.22
N ILE A 183 10.39 16.86 -3.13
CA ILE A 183 10.49 15.42 -2.84
C ILE A 183 11.51 15.15 -1.71
N SER A 184 12.63 15.88 -1.69
CA SER A 184 13.66 15.69 -0.66
C SER A 184 13.22 16.20 0.70
N GLU A 185 12.39 17.24 0.75
CA GLU A 185 11.80 17.74 1.99
C GLU A 185 10.90 16.67 2.62
N ASN A 186 10.01 16.06 1.84
CA ASN A 186 9.18 14.95 2.32
C ASN A 186 10.04 13.77 2.84
N ILE A 187 11.09 13.36 2.10
CA ILE A 187 12.04 12.33 2.58
C ILE A 187 12.71 12.73 3.90
N TRP A 188 13.03 14.02 4.07
CA TRP A 188 13.69 14.55 5.25
C TRP A 188 12.78 14.50 6.49
N ASP A 189 11.50 14.76 6.29
CA ASP A 189 10.47 14.67 7.33
C ASP A 189 10.25 13.20 7.74
N GLU A 190 10.14 12.28 6.77
CA GLU A 190 9.99 10.82 7.00
C GLU A 190 11.11 10.19 7.84
N VAL A 191 12.34 10.69 7.67
CA VAL A 191 13.52 10.27 8.45
C VAL A 191 13.69 11.06 9.74
N GLY A 192 12.65 11.77 10.20
CA GLY A 192 12.65 12.51 11.46
C GLY A 192 13.74 13.58 11.51
N HIS A 193 14.02 14.22 10.38
CA HIS A 193 15.13 15.17 10.22
C HIS A 193 16.49 14.60 10.64
N GLY A 194 16.72 13.30 10.39
CA GLY A 194 17.95 12.60 10.74
C GLY A 194 18.05 12.15 12.19
N ASP A 195 17.01 12.37 13.01
CA ASP A 195 16.91 11.79 14.34
C ASP A 195 16.55 10.30 14.24
N ARG A 196 17.49 9.45 14.65
CA ARG A 196 17.33 7.99 14.62
C ARG A 196 16.16 7.45 15.46
N TYR A 197 15.60 8.22 16.39
CA TYR A 197 14.50 7.79 17.26
C TYR A 197 13.14 8.30 16.78
N PHE A 198 13.09 9.51 16.24
CA PHE A 198 11.86 10.17 15.81
C PHE A 198 11.59 10.03 14.31
N THR A 199 12.10 8.97 13.67
CA THR A 199 11.64 8.61 12.33
C THR A 199 10.19 8.10 12.40
N HIS A 200 9.40 8.36 11.37
CA HIS A 200 7.99 7.94 11.33
C HIS A 200 7.83 6.43 11.50
N VAL A 201 8.73 5.65 10.89
CA VAL A 201 8.85 4.19 11.08
C VAL A 201 9.05 3.81 12.55
N ASN A 202 9.85 4.56 13.32
CA ASN A 202 10.11 4.25 14.72
C ASN A 202 8.98 4.73 15.64
N LEU A 203 8.32 5.85 15.32
CA LEU A 203 7.11 6.28 16.02
C LEU A 203 6.00 5.23 15.90
N TYR A 204 5.83 4.66 14.70
CA TYR A 204 4.87 3.59 14.47
C TYR A 204 5.21 2.31 15.26
N LYS A 205 6.50 1.95 15.36
CA LYS A 205 6.94 0.83 16.19
C LYS A 205 6.73 1.08 17.69
N ASP A 206 7.01 2.28 18.19
CA ASP A 206 6.76 2.67 19.59
C ASP A 206 5.26 2.53 19.92
N LEU A 207 4.37 2.96 19.01
CA LEU A 207 2.92 2.73 19.13
C LEU A 207 2.59 1.24 19.32
N LEU A 208 3.05 0.39 18.41
CA LEU A 208 2.75 -1.06 18.49
C LEU A 208 3.29 -1.68 19.79
N GLU A 209 4.55 -1.37 20.15
CA GLU A 209 5.19 -1.87 21.37
C GLU A 209 4.42 -1.46 22.63
N ARG A 210 4.02 -0.19 22.73
CA ARG A 210 3.28 0.36 23.88
C ARG A 210 1.89 -0.25 24.04
N ARG A 211 1.30 -0.74 22.95
CA ARG A 211 0.01 -1.47 22.97
C ARG A 211 0.17 -2.98 23.15
N GLY A 212 1.40 -3.47 23.35
CA GLY A 212 1.70 -4.90 23.50
C GLY A 212 1.51 -5.68 22.20
N ILE A 213 1.57 -5.00 21.04
CA ILE A 213 1.43 -5.61 19.72
C ILE A 213 2.83 -5.97 19.22
N ASN A 214 3.19 -7.25 19.37
CA ASN A 214 4.47 -7.76 18.88
C ASN A 214 4.52 -7.68 17.36
N LEU A 215 5.37 -6.84 16.78
CA LEU A 215 5.57 -6.77 15.34
C LEU A 215 6.40 -7.97 14.85
N PRO A 216 5.81 -8.96 14.14
CA PRO A 216 6.57 -10.09 13.65
C PRO A 216 7.45 -9.66 12.48
N THR A 217 8.47 -10.43 12.11
CA THR A 217 9.43 -10.07 11.03
C THR A 217 8.80 -9.81 9.66
N HIS A 218 7.61 -10.36 9.44
CA HIS A 218 6.82 -10.23 8.22
C HIS A 218 5.73 -9.15 8.31
N HIS A 219 5.67 -8.40 9.42
CA HIS A 219 4.79 -7.24 9.64
C HIS A 219 3.32 -7.52 9.27
N TYR A 220 2.76 -8.63 9.77
CA TYR A 220 1.34 -8.97 9.63
C TYR A 220 0.81 -9.09 8.19
N VAL A 221 1.69 -9.32 7.20
CA VAL A 221 1.29 -9.43 5.79
C VAL A 221 0.36 -10.61 5.51
N GLU A 222 0.27 -11.60 6.40
CA GLU A 222 -0.71 -12.67 6.37
C GLU A 222 -2.16 -12.18 6.50
N LEU A 223 -2.36 -10.97 7.05
CA LEU A 223 -3.67 -10.31 7.10
C LEU A 223 -4.10 -9.78 5.73
N TYR A 224 -3.20 -9.73 4.73
CA TYR A 224 -3.50 -9.09 3.46
C TYR A 224 -4.29 -10.02 2.53
N GLY A 225 -5.47 -9.54 2.12
CA GLY A 225 -6.18 -10.03 0.94
C GLY A 225 -5.59 -9.49 -0.36
N ALA A 226 -6.23 -9.80 -1.48
CA ALA A 226 -5.84 -9.30 -2.80
C ALA A 226 -5.90 -7.75 -2.84
N GLU A 227 -6.85 -7.17 -2.12
CA GLU A 227 -7.14 -5.75 -2.02
C GLU A 227 -5.98 -4.99 -1.38
N ALA A 228 -5.56 -5.40 -0.16
CA ALA A 228 -4.41 -4.81 0.54
C ALA A 228 -3.10 -5.00 -0.25
N LEU A 229 -2.89 -6.20 -0.82
CA LEU A 229 -1.73 -6.48 -1.67
C LEU A 229 -1.71 -5.58 -2.91
N SER A 230 -2.85 -5.34 -3.56
CA SER A 230 -2.94 -4.47 -4.74
C SER A 230 -2.58 -3.02 -4.41
N GLY A 231 -2.96 -2.53 -3.22
CA GLY A 231 -2.55 -1.21 -2.73
C GLY A 231 -1.05 -1.10 -2.50
N HIS A 232 -0.45 -2.07 -1.81
CA HIS A 232 1.00 -2.13 -1.61
C HIS A 232 1.75 -2.22 -2.96
N ASN A 233 1.28 -3.10 -3.85
CA ASN A 233 1.85 -3.33 -5.16
C ASN A 233 1.76 -2.09 -6.06
N ALA A 234 0.81 -1.17 -5.85
CA ALA A 234 0.68 0.05 -6.64
C ALA A 234 1.89 0.98 -6.48
N PHE A 235 2.43 1.08 -5.26
CA PHE A 235 3.66 1.83 -5.00
C PHE A 235 4.87 1.14 -5.64
N MET A 236 5.06 -0.15 -5.39
CA MET A 236 6.21 -0.88 -5.91
C MET A 236 6.21 -0.98 -7.44
N LEU A 237 5.03 -1.12 -8.07
CA LEU A 237 4.87 -1.04 -9.53
C LEU A 237 5.53 0.22 -10.08
N GLY A 238 5.24 1.36 -9.48
CA GLY A 238 5.80 2.65 -9.89
C GLY A 238 7.28 2.81 -9.51
N GLY A 239 7.67 2.29 -8.35
CA GLY A 239 9.04 2.41 -7.82
C GLY A 239 10.08 1.65 -8.62
N VAL A 240 9.75 0.44 -9.09
CA VAL A 240 10.71 -0.43 -9.79
C VAL A 240 10.54 -0.48 -11.30
N ASN A 241 9.49 0.15 -11.85
CA ASN A 241 9.27 0.27 -13.29
C ASN A 241 9.29 1.74 -13.73
N ARG A 242 10.38 2.17 -14.37
CA ARG A 242 10.54 3.58 -14.81
C ARG A 242 9.40 4.10 -15.69
N ARG A 243 8.76 3.22 -16.47
CA ARG A 243 7.60 3.56 -17.32
C ARG A 243 6.36 3.99 -16.52
N HIS A 244 6.30 3.65 -15.23
CA HIS A 244 5.20 3.96 -14.32
C HIS A 244 5.55 5.06 -13.32
N TYR A 245 6.63 5.79 -13.54
CA TYR A 245 7.07 6.87 -12.65
C TYR A 245 5.97 7.90 -12.35
N TYR A 246 5.26 8.41 -13.36
CA TYR A 246 4.18 9.37 -13.13
C TYR A 246 2.95 8.75 -12.44
N LYS A 247 2.72 7.44 -12.62
CA LYS A 247 1.72 6.72 -11.81
C LYS A 247 2.15 6.67 -10.34
N LEU A 248 3.43 6.39 -10.05
CA LEU A 248 3.96 6.41 -8.67
C LEU A 248 3.68 7.75 -7.99
N LEU A 249 3.97 8.84 -8.67
CA LEU A 249 3.76 10.18 -8.11
C LEU A 249 2.27 10.47 -7.86
N GLY A 250 1.38 9.98 -8.72
CA GLY A 250 -0.07 10.03 -8.46
C GLY A 250 -0.51 9.17 -7.28
N VAL A 251 0.08 7.97 -7.13
CA VAL A 251 -0.16 7.08 -5.98
C VAL A 251 0.30 7.76 -4.68
N MET A 252 1.47 8.42 -4.70
CA MET A 252 2.00 9.15 -3.56
C MET A 252 1.10 10.34 -3.19
N ALA A 253 0.78 11.20 -4.17
CA ALA A 253 -0.08 12.36 -3.95
C ALA A 253 -1.44 12.00 -3.34
N MET A 254 -2.06 10.90 -3.80
CA MET A 254 -3.34 10.46 -3.24
C MET A 254 -3.22 9.88 -1.84
N THR A 255 -2.07 9.33 -1.46
CA THR A 255 -1.85 8.83 -0.09
C THR A 255 -1.81 9.99 0.89
N GLU A 256 -0.99 10.99 0.58
CA GLU A 256 -0.74 12.18 1.39
C GLU A 256 -1.99 13.06 1.59
N VAL A 257 -2.95 13.04 0.65
CA VAL A 257 -4.24 13.73 0.83
C VAL A 257 -5.31 12.89 1.52
N LEU A 258 -5.20 11.56 1.50
CA LEU A 258 -6.14 10.67 2.19
C LEU A 258 -5.90 10.67 3.70
N ASP A 259 -4.63 10.72 4.11
CA ASP A 259 -4.22 10.45 5.48
C ASP A 259 -4.70 11.51 6.49
N PRO A 260 -4.54 12.84 6.31
CA PRO A 260 -4.94 13.83 7.33
C PRO A 260 -6.38 13.74 7.84
N PRO A 261 -7.43 13.74 6.99
CA PRO A 261 -8.81 13.67 7.48
C PRO A 261 -9.12 12.32 8.13
N GLN A 262 -8.51 11.23 7.65
CA GLN A 262 -8.71 9.89 8.16
C GLN A 262 -8.02 9.69 9.51
N TYR A 263 -6.77 10.17 9.63
CA TYR A 263 -5.99 10.11 10.87
C TYR A 263 -6.58 11.00 11.96
N SER A 264 -7.22 12.12 11.60
CA SER A 264 -8.00 12.91 12.57
C SER A 264 -9.10 12.07 13.23
N LYS A 265 -9.82 11.25 12.46
CA LYS A 265 -10.85 10.33 12.98
C LYS A 265 -10.24 9.18 13.79
N LEU A 266 -9.15 8.61 13.31
CA LEU A 266 -8.41 7.56 14.01
C LEU A 266 -7.90 8.02 15.39
N VAL A 267 -7.29 9.20 15.49
CA VAL A 267 -6.80 9.77 16.75
C VAL A 267 -7.93 9.97 17.75
N LYS A 268 -9.12 10.40 17.32
CA LYS A 268 -10.30 10.50 18.18
C LYS A 268 -10.77 9.13 18.67
N GLY A 269 -10.79 8.12 17.79
CA GLY A 269 -11.08 6.73 18.16
C GLY A 269 -10.08 6.17 19.17
N CYS A 270 -8.78 6.39 18.95
CA CYS A 270 -7.71 6.06 19.89
C CYS A 270 -7.94 6.72 21.26
N THR A 271 -8.23 8.03 21.27
CA THR A 271 -8.50 8.79 22.51
C THR A 271 -9.70 8.24 23.26
N ARG A 272 -10.82 7.94 22.56
CA ARG A 272 -11.99 7.30 23.18
C ARG A 272 -11.62 5.99 23.86
N LEU A 273 -10.77 5.19 23.22
CA LEU A 273 -10.35 3.87 23.70
C LEU A 273 -9.21 3.94 24.73
N GLY A 274 -8.85 5.13 25.21
CA GLY A 274 -7.89 5.32 26.30
C GLY A 274 -6.42 5.24 25.87
N LEU A 275 -6.13 5.41 24.58
CA LEU A 275 -4.75 5.63 24.12
C LEU A 275 -4.33 7.06 24.45
N THR A 276 -3.05 7.22 24.79
CA THR A 276 -2.43 8.49 25.14
C THR A 276 -1.87 9.21 23.91
N GLU A 277 -1.59 10.51 24.02
CA GLU A 277 -0.95 11.30 22.94
C GLU A 277 0.33 10.66 22.40
N ARG A 278 1.12 10.07 23.29
CA ARG A 278 2.32 9.34 22.89
C ARG A 278 2.00 8.08 22.06
N ASP A 279 0.91 7.37 22.38
CA ASP A 279 0.54 6.17 21.64
C ASP A 279 0.18 6.51 20.20
N PHE A 280 -0.58 7.58 19.96
CA PHE A 280 -1.00 7.98 18.62
C PHE A 280 -0.11 9.05 17.97
N HIS A 281 1.10 9.29 18.50
CA HIS A 281 1.97 10.37 18.04
C HIS A 281 2.28 10.30 16.55
N TYR A 282 2.54 9.09 16.03
CA TYR A 282 2.71 8.83 14.59
C TYR A 282 1.56 9.44 13.77
N TYR A 283 0.32 9.06 14.09
CA TYR A 283 -0.86 9.54 13.35
C TYR A 283 -1.12 11.04 13.56
N ALA A 284 -0.85 11.55 14.77
CA ALA A 284 -1.06 12.97 15.07
C ALA A 284 -0.10 13.87 14.27
N GLU A 285 1.15 13.45 14.08
CA GLU A 285 2.13 14.19 13.28
C GLU A 285 1.71 14.29 11.81
N HIS A 286 1.24 13.18 11.24
CA HIS A 286 0.78 13.09 9.85
C HIS A 286 -0.47 13.93 9.57
N ILE A 287 -1.29 14.26 10.57
CA ILE A 287 -2.42 15.18 10.38
C ILE A 287 -1.96 16.57 9.95
N GLU A 288 -0.86 17.08 10.51
CA GLU A 288 -0.38 18.43 10.22
C GLU A 288 0.61 18.44 9.04
N VAL A 289 1.55 17.51 9.05
CA VAL A 289 2.64 17.44 8.06
C VAL A 289 2.08 17.09 6.67
N ASP A 290 1.17 16.12 6.57
CA ASP A 290 0.73 15.64 5.25
C ASP A 290 -0.26 16.59 4.56
N ILE A 291 -0.82 17.57 5.28
CA ILE A 291 -1.54 18.69 4.63
C ILE A 291 -0.58 19.44 3.71
N LYS A 292 0.63 19.74 4.18
CA LYS A 292 1.66 20.38 3.37
C LYS A 292 2.13 19.44 2.27
N HIS A 293 2.40 18.17 2.57
CA HIS A 293 2.86 17.21 1.58
C HIS A 293 1.84 16.98 0.46
N GLY A 294 0.56 16.85 0.78
CA GLY A 294 -0.50 16.71 -0.21
C GLY A 294 -0.52 17.89 -1.19
N ASP A 295 -0.46 19.13 -0.68
CA ASP A 295 -0.36 20.33 -1.51
C ASP A 295 0.94 20.35 -2.33
N ASP A 296 2.07 19.97 -1.72
CA ASP A 296 3.38 19.91 -2.37
C ASP A 296 3.41 18.91 -3.53
N TRP A 297 2.92 17.69 -3.32
CA TRP A 297 2.80 16.68 -4.37
C TRP A 297 1.92 17.16 -5.51
N LEU A 298 0.78 17.77 -5.22
CA LEU A 298 -0.17 18.21 -6.24
C LEU A 298 0.32 19.45 -7.00
N TYR A 299 0.74 20.49 -6.29
CA TYR A 299 1.05 21.79 -6.87
C TYR A 299 2.54 21.95 -7.23
N ASN A 300 3.45 21.44 -6.40
CA ASN A 300 4.89 21.65 -6.55
C ASN A 300 5.61 20.48 -7.25
N VAL A 301 4.97 19.32 -7.35
CA VAL A 301 5.48 18.19 -8.14
C VAL A 301 4.64 17.97 -9.41
N ILE A 302 3.37 17.55 -9.27
CA ILE A 302 2.55 17.11 -10.40
C ILE A 302 2.27 18.27 -11.37
N ASN A 303 1.78 19.41 -10.88
CA ASN A 303 1.52 20.57 -11.73
C ASN A 303 2.78 21.08 -12.43
N VAL A 304 3.92 21.09 -11.75
CA VAL A 304 5.22 21.49 -12.33
C VAL A 304 5.57 20.58 -13.50
N ILE A 305 5.50 19.26 -13.31
CA ILE A 305 5.79 18.30 -14.38
C ILE A 305 4.78 18.44 -15.52
N VAL A 306 3.49 18.53 -15.23
CA VAL A 306 2.42 18.66 -16.24
C VAL A 306 2.54 19.94 -17.06
N SER A 307 3.06 21.03 -16.47
CA SER A 307 3.28 22.28 -17.19
C SER A 307 4.35 22.15 -18.29
N GLN A 308 5.35 21.28 -18.07
CA GLN A 308 6.43 21.01 -19.01
C GLN A 308 6.13 19.82 -19.95
N HIS A 309 5.39 18.85 -19.43
CA HIS A 309 5.05 17.58 -20.09
C HIS A 309 3.54 17.32 -20.02
N PRO A 310 2.69 18.03 -20.80
CA PRO A 310 1.24 17.86 -20.75
C PRO A 310 0.74 16.43 -21.02
N GLU A 311 1.50 15.63 -21.77
CA GLU A 311 1.23 14.22 -22.05
C GLU A 311 1.26 13.32 -20.79
N SER A 312 1.94 13.77 -19.72
CA SER A 312 2.05 13.04 -18.45
C SER A 312 0.74 13.00 -17.66
N LYS A 313 -0.23 13.88 -17.95
CA LYS A 313 -1.50 14.01 -17.22
C LYS A 313 -2.23 12.67 -17.07
N ASN A 314 -2.28 11.88 -18.15
CA ASN A 314 -2.98 10.60 -18.12
C ASN A 314 -2.30 9.62 -17.15
N GLU A 315 -0.97 9.61 -17.08
CA GLU A 315 -0.25 8.73 -16.17
C GLU A 315 -0.46 9.12 -14.70
N PHE A 316 -0.45 10.41 -14.38
CA PHE A 316 -0.79 10.91 -13.04
C PHE A 316 -2.23 10.57 -12.66
N TYR A 317 -3.19 10.83 -13.55
CA TYR A 317 -4.60 10.51 -13.32
C TYR A 317 -4.82 9.03 -13.03
N LEU A 318 -4.23 8.15 -13.84
CA LEU A 318 -4.32 6.70 -13.63
C LEU A 318 -3.64 6.25 -12.33
N GLY A 319 -2.52 6.88 -11.94
CA GLY A 319 -1.88 6.63 -10.64
C GLY A 319 -2.75 7.04 -9.46
N CYS A 320 -3.38 8.21 -9.55
CA CYS A 320 -4.30 8.70 -8.53
C CYS A 320 -5.51 7.76 -8.38
N LEU A 321 -6.14 7.41 -9.50
CA LEU A 321 -7.25 6.46 -9.52
C LEU A 321 -6.86 5.10 -8.95
N LEU A 322 -5.68 4.59 -9.32
CA LEU A 322 -5.18 3.31 -8.81
C LEU A 322 -5.13 3.34 -7.28
N ARG A 323 -4.48 4.35 -6.69
CA ARG A 323 -4.36 4.46 -5.23
C ARG A 323 -5.72 4.57 -4.54
N LEU A 324 -6.61 5.43 -5.05
CA LEU A 324 -7.94 5.66 -4.50
C LEU A 324 -8.80 4.39 -4.52
N ARG A 325 -8.81 3.66 -5.65
CA ARG A 325 -9.57 2.41 -5.80
C ARG A 325 -8.99 1.28 -4.94
N THR A 326 -7.67 1.14 -4.88
CA THR A 326 -7.05 0.13 -4.01
C THR A 326 -7.24 0.46 -2.52
N ALA A 327 -7.26 1.75 -2.15
CA ALA A 327 -7.62 2.20 -0.79
C ALA A 327 -9.04 1.78 -0.44
N GLU A 328 -10.02 2.14 -1.29
CA GLU A 328 -11.43 1.81 -1.05
C GLU A 328 -11.63 0.31 -0.83
N ARG A 329 -11.13 -0.53 -1.75
CA ARG A 329 -11.26 -2.00 -1.63
C ARG A 329 -10.57 -2.55 -0.37
N TYR A 330 -9.42 -1.99 0.02
CA TYR A 330 -8.76 -2.37 1.26
C TYR A 330 -9.57 -1.95 2.49
N TYR A 331 -10.11 -0.74 2.50
CA TYR A 331 -10.92 -0.25 3.61
C TYR A 331 -12.24 -1.02 3.75
N ASP A 332 -12.88 -1.42 2.65
CA ASP A 332 -14.05 -2.30 2.65
C ASP A 332 -13.74 -3.62 3.36
N GLN A 333 -12.68 -4.31 2.93
CA GLN A 333 -12.25 -5.59 3.51
C GLN A 333 -11.87 -5.44 4.98
N LEU A 334 -11.15 -4.39 5.34
CA LEU A 334 -10.72 -4.17 6.72
C LEU A 334 -11.90 -3.86 7.63
N LEU A 335 -12.87 -3.07 7.16
CA LEU A 335 -14.08 -2.78 7.92
C LEU A 335 -14.91 -4.05 8.18
N GLU A 336 -15.06 -4.90 7.16
CA GLU A 336 -15.72 -6.21 7.31
C GLU A 336 -14.98 -7.09 8.34
N ALA A 337 -13.66 -7.21 8.20
CA ALA A 337 -12.84 -8.01 9.12
C ALA A 337 -12.91 -7.50 10.57
N MET A 338 -12.89 -6.18 10.76
CA MET A 338 -13.05 -5.56 12.08
C MET A 338 -14.44 -5.86 12.67
N LYS A 339 -15.52 -5.64 11.92
CA LYS A 339 -16.88 -5.94 12.38
C LYS A 339 -17.13 -7.43 12.64
N GLY A 340 -16.35 -8.31 12.00
CA GLY A 340 -16.40 -9.76 12.24
C GLY A 340 -15.79 -10.21 13.57
N ILE A 341 -15.01 -9.35 14.26
CA ILE A 341 -14.49 -9.66 15.61
C ILE A 341 -15.67 -9.61 16.60
N PRO A 342 -16.01 -10.72 17.28
CA PRO A 342 -17.11 -10.74 18.24
C PRO A 342 -16.85 -9.81 19.41
N ASP A 343 -17.86 -9.08 19.86
CA ASP A 343 -17.73 -8.31 21.10
C ASP A 343 -17.49 -9.26 22.26
N CYS A 344 -16.39 -9.05 23.01
CA CYS A 344 -16.07 -9.83 24.21
C CYS A 344 -17.18 -9.75 25.28
N GLN A 345 -18.14 -8.80 25.16
CA GLN A 345 -19.31 -8.70 26.03
C GLN A 345 -20.43 -9.73 25.70
N THR A 346 -20.46 -10.30 24.50
CA THR A 346 -21.50 -11.26 24.09
C THR A 346 -21.27 -12.69 24.61
N ILE A 347 -20.08 -12.99 25.15
CA ILE A 347 -19.69 -14.34 25.58
C ILE A 347 -20.07 -14.62 27.05
N LEU A 348 -20.55 -13.60 27.80
CA LEU A 348 -20.90 -13.70 29.22
C LEU A 348 -22.41 -13.69 29.48
N ALA A 349 -23.22 -14.36 28.66
CA ALA A 349 -24.58 -14.72 29.09
C ALA A 349 -24.51 -15.98 29.97
N PRO A 350 -24.79 -15.91 31.29
CA PRO A 350 -24.84 -17.09 32.13
C PRO A 350 -26.00 -17.96 31.68
N SER A 351 -25.77 -19.24 31.49
CA SER A 351 -26.82 -20.25 31.42
C SER A 351 -27.59 -20.24 32.75
N THR A 352 -28.70 -19.52 32.82
CA THR A 352 -29.68 -19.68 33.90
C THR A 352 -30.49 -20.94 33.62
N SER A 353 -30.01 -22.06 34.15
CA SER A 353 -30.84 -23.24 34.40
C SER A 353 -31.59 -23.05 35.71
N ILE A 354 -32.92 -23.01 35.63
CA ILE A 354 -33.84 -23.41 36.70
C ILE A 354 -34.69 -24.54 36.14
#